data_AF-A0A9P9XR32-F1
#
_entry.id   AF-A0A9P9XR32-F1
#
_cell.length_a   1.000
_cell.length_b   1.000
_cell.length_c   1.000
_cell.angle_alpha   90.00
_cell.angle_beta   90.00
_cell.angle_gamma   90.00
#
_symmetry.space_group_name_H-M   'P 1'
#
loop_
_entity.id
_entity.type
_entity.pdbx_description
1 polymer ?
#
loop_
_entity_poly.entity_id
_entity_poly.type
_entity_poly.pdbx_seq_one_letter_code
_entity_poly.pdbx_strand_id
1 'polypeptide(L)'
;MTEYKLNIKIDQNMVKKFKAGGLRLCLGFGFDTTARPGSTKFNVIGYSSVCARNLTVSWVDDYSIAGTMSAFSSGVKFDVATTQQPITFGESWTLPPDWTDGVTTMDETAPANGFLFKNLASSASAVIYKTVNGVEAPVHVSQFGPLPPGSETLTPKPLAAVWFQPSAETGAMVDKIHDSSLKVLDFEDVTSHEIEYGPSGSWTVVD
;
A
#
# COMPACT_ATOMS: atom_id res chain seq x y z
N MET A 1 8.75 -7.67 -15.84
CA MET A 1 7.95 -6.92 -14.85
C MET A 1 6.50 -7.03 -15.29
N THR A 2 5.64 -7.55 -14.41
CA THR A 2 4.22 -7.77 -14.73
C THR A 2 3.45 -6.51 -14.39
N GLU A 3 2.66 -6.00 -15.35
CA GLU A 3 1.73 -4.89 -15.12
C GLU A 3 0.36 -5.44 -14.74
N TYR A 4 -0.22 -4.85 -13.71
CA TYR A 4 -1.56 -5.13 -13.23
C TYR A 4 -2.49 -3.97 -13.53
N LYS A 5 -3.77 -4.26 -13.72
CA LYS A 5 -4.78 -3.28 -14.08
C LYS A 5 -6.08 -3.49 -13.31
N LEU A 6 -6.66 -2.40 -12.85
CA LEU A 6 -7.99 -2.39 -12.26
C LEU A 6 -8.86 -1.37 -12.98
N ASN A 7 -9.92 -1.86 -13.63
CA ASN A 7 -10.97 -1.04 -14.22
C ASN A 7 -12.11 -0.90 -13.22
N ILE A 8 -12.52 0.33 -12.96
CA ILE A 8 -13.50 0.67 -11.93
C ILE A 8 -14.62 1.46 -12.59
N LYS A 9 -15.82 0.91 -12.52
CA LYS A 9 -17.06 1.57 -12.92
C LYS A 9 -17.82 1.99 -11.66
N ILE A 10 -18.33 3.21 -11.63
CA ILE A 10 -19.16 3.70 -10.53
C ILE A 10 -20.45 4.23 -11.13
N ASP A 11 -21.58 3.79 -10.59
CA ASP A 11 -22.90 4.29 -10.97
C ASP A 11 -22.94 5.83 -10.93
N GLN A 12 -23.60 6.43 -11.92
CA GLN A 12 -23.61 7.88 -12.09
C GLN A 12 -24.23 8.61 -10.91
N ASN A 13 -25.24 8.03 -10.23
CA ASN A 13 -25.85 8.65 -9.07
C ASN A 13 -24.92 8.55 -7.85
N MET A 14 -24.18 7.43 -7.72
CA MET A 14 -23.15 7.28 -6.68
C MET A 14 -22.01 8.27 -6.88
N VAL A 15 -21.53 8.47 -8.11
CA VAL A 15 -20.51 9.51 -8.41
C VAL A 15 -20.95 10.89 -7.93
N LYS A 16 -22.19 11.29 -8.23
CA LYS A 16 -22.74 12.59 -7.78
C LYS A 16 -22.77 12.68 -6.25
N LYS A 17 -23.26 11.63 -5.58
CA LYS A 17 -23.34 11.55 -4.12
C LYS A 17 -21.96 11.64 -3.47
N PHE A 18 -20.99 10.89 -3.98
CA PHE A 18 -19.62 10.86 -3.45
C PHE A 18 -18.91 12.20 -3.62
N LYS A 19 -19.04 12.84 -4.79
CA LYS A 19 -18.49 14.18 -5.01
C LYS A 19 -19.11 15.21 -4.06
N ALA A 20 -20.42 15.20 -3.88
CA ALA A 20 -21.10 16.12 -2.97
C ALA A 20 -20.69 15.89 -1.51
N GLY A 21 -20.44 14.63 -1.13
CA GLY A 21 -19.98 14.26 0.22
C GLY A 21 -18.46 14.36 0.44
N GLY A 22 -17.68 14.82 -0.55
CA GLY A 22 -16.22 14.91 -0.44
C GLY A 22 -15.51 13.56 -0.36
N LEU A 23 -16.18 12.47 -0.74
CA LEU A 23 -15.58 11.13 -0.78
C LEU A 23 -14.67 10.98 -1.98
N ARG A 24 -13.59 10.23 -1.76
CA ARG A 24 -12.58 9.91 -2.76
C ARG A 24 -12.44 8.40 -2.87
N LEU A 25 -12.16 7.93 -4.07
CA LEU A 25 -11.78 6.55 -4.30
C LEU A 25 -10.38 6.33 -3.73
N CYS A 26 -10.17 5.22 -3.04
CA CYS A 26 -8.89 4.80 -2.48
C CYS A 26 -8.51 3.42 -3.00
N LEU A 27 -7.22 3.22 -3.19
CA LEU A 27 -6.60 1.93 -3.47
C LEU A 27 -5.47 1.71 -2.47
N GLY A 28 -5.43 0.53 -1.86
CA GLY A 28 -4.34 0.08 -0.99
C GLY A 28 -3.88 -1.31 -1.41
N PHE A 29 -2.67 -1.68 -1.00
CA PHE A 29 -2.06 -2.96 -1.38
C PHE A 29 -1.76 -3.81 -0.15
N GLY A 30 -1.93 -5.11 -0.29
CA GLY A 30 -1.84 -6.05 0.82
C GLY A 30 -0.40 -6.36 1.21
N PHE A 31 -0.08 -6.24 2.50
CA PHE A 31 1.18 -6.69 3.08
C PHE A 31 0.94 -7.55 4.33
N ASP A 32 1.63 -8.67 4.41
CA ASP A 32 1.80 -9.41 5.66
C ASP A 32 3.12 -8.98 6.32
N THR A 33 3.12 -8.90 7.65
CA THR A 33 4.34 -8.60 8.42
C THR A 33 4.49 -9.53 9.61
N THR A 34 5.74 -9.76 10.05
CA THR A 34 6.03 -10.53 11.27
C THR A 34 5.55 -9.84 12.54
N ALA A 35 5.31 -8.53 12.51
CA ALA A 35 4.73 -7.81 13.63
C ALA A 35 3.26 -8.19 13.90
N ARG A 36 2.55 -8.74 12.90
CA ARG A 36 1.20 -9.31 13.09
C ARG A 36 0.92 -10.48 12.14
N PRO A 37 1.45 -11.67 12.48
CA PRO A 37 1.29 -12.86 11.65
C PRO A 37 -0.19 -13.20 11.41
N GLY A 38 -0.53 -13.60 10.19
CA GLY A 38 -1.86 -14.09 9.84
C GLY A 38 -2.91 -13.01 9.53
N SER A 39 -2.53 -11.75 9.32
CA SER A 39 -3.47 -10.73 8.82
C SER A 39 -2.84 -9.75 7.84
N THR A 40 -3.29 -9.79 6.58
CA THR A 40 -2.89 -8.82 5.55
C THR A 40 -3.38 -7.42 5.87
N LYS A 41 -2.53 -6.42 5.62
CA LYS A 41 -2.78 -5.00 5.87
C LYS A 41 -2.81 -4.20 4.58
N PHE A 42 -3.71 -3.23 4.55
CA PHE A 42 -3.82 -2.18 3.54
C PHE A 42 -3.65 -0.84 4.26
N ASN A 43 -2.46 -0.60 4.81
CA ASN A 43 -2.26 0.44 5.82
C ASN A 43 -1.71 1.76 5.27
N VAL A 44 -1.59 1.87 3.95
CA VAL A 44 -1.29 3.13 3.25
C VAL A 44 -2.17 3.21 2.00
N ILE A 45 -2.67 4.40 1.71
CA ILE A 45 -3.37 4.67 0.45
C ILE A 45 -2.33 4.80 -0.66
N GLY A 46 -2.18 3.77 -1.48
CA GLY A 46 -1.28 3.78 -2.64
C GLY A 46 -1.80 4.61 -3.81
N TYR A 47 -3.11 4.85 -3.88
CA TYR A 47 -3.69 5.79 -4.84
C TYR A 47 -5.01 6.37 -4.34
N SER A 48 -5.21 7.66 -4.55
CA SER A 48 -6.48 8.33 -4.33
C SER A 48 -6.89 9.22 -5.49
N SER A 49 -8.18 9.21 -5.84
CA SER A 49 -8.74 10.09 -6.84
C SER A 49 -10.15 10.57 -6.50
N VAL A 50 -10.55 11.68 -7.13
CA VAL A 50 -11.96 12.09 -7.13
C VAL A 50 -12.78 11.02 -7.85
N CYS A 51 -13.93 10.64 -7.29
CA CYS A 51 -14.79 9.65 -7.89
C CYS A 51 -15.22 10.07 -9.31
N ALA A 52 -15.03 9.17 -10.28
CA ALA A 52 -15.48 9.33 -11.66
C ALA A 52 -16.16 8.03 -12.13
N ARG A 53 -16.96 8.13 -13.19
CA ARG A 53 -17.76 7.00 -13.68
C ARG A 53 -16.90 5.83 -14.13
N ASN A 54 -15.81 6.13 -14.84
CA ASN A 54 -14.84 5.14 -15.29
C ASN A 54 -13.48 5.59 -14.79
N LEU A 55 -12.80 4.72 -14.08
CA LEU A 55 -11.44 4.92 -13.61
C LEU A 55 -10.64 3.67 -13.98
N THR A 56 -9.40 3.88 -14.35
CA THR A 56 -8.44 2.80 -14.55
C THR A 56 -7.23 3.13 -13.70
N VAL A 57 -6.78 2.14 -12.92
CA VAL A 57 -5.52 2.22 -12.19
C VAL A 57 -4.65 1.07 -12.65
N SER A 58 -3.40 1.33 -12.99
CA SER A 58 -2.40 0.30 -13.21
C SER A 58 -1.27 0.40 -12.21
N TRP A 59 -0.58 -0.71 -11.99
CA TRP A 59 0.64 -0.73 -11.18
C TRP A 59 1.56 -1.85 -11.66
N VAL A 60 2.82 -1.72 -11.28
CA VAL A 60 3.81 -2.77 -11.41
C VAL A 60 4.36 -3.07 -10.02
N ASP A 61 4.84 -4.28 -9.85
CA ASP A 61 5.45 -4.73 -8.59
C ASP A 61 6.96 -4.51 -8.64
N ASP A 62 7.34 -3.23 -8.77
CA ASP A 62 8.69 -2.69 -8.70
C ASP A 62 8.92 -2.00 -7.35
N TYR A 63 9.51 -2.73 -6.41
CA TYR A 63 9.56 -2.24 -5.05
C TYR A 63 10.78 -1.37 -4.76
N SER A 64 10.56 -0.39 -3.91
CA SER A 64 11.62 0.40 -3.29
C SER A 64 11.28 0.63 -1.82
N ILE A 65 12.30 0.90 -1.01
CA ILE A 65 12.19 0.99 0.44
C ILE A 65 12.92 2.23 0.97
N ALA A 66 12.38 2.80 2.04
CA ALA A 66 13.00 3.87 2.80
C ALA A 66 12.69 3.74 4.30
N GLY A 67 13.38 4.53 5.12
CA GLY A 67 13.16 4.64 6.55
C GLY A 67 12.40 5.91 6.92
N THR A 68 11.53 5.81 7.93
CA THR A 68 10.87 6.98 8.56
C THR A 68 10.89 6.87 10.08
N MET A 69 10.96 8.02 10.74
CA MET A 69 10.76 8.14 12.19
C MET A 69 9.29 8.36 12.56
N SER A 70 8.42 8.61 11.57
CA SER A 70 7.01 8.88 11.82
C SER A 70 6.35 7.67 12.48
N ALA A 71 5.70 7.93 13.61
CA ALA A 71 4.79 6.97 14.21
C ALA A 71 3.57 6.77 13.33
N PHE A 72 3.08 5.54 13.32
CA PHE A 72 1.87 5.22 12.59
C PHE A 72 0.68 6.03 13.13
N SER A 73 0.02 6.78 12.26
CA SER A 73 -1.13 7.62 12.63
C SER A 73 -2.13 7.70 11.48
N SER A 74 -3.34 7.15 11.70
CA SER A 74 -4.36 7.06 10.65
C SER A 74 -4.77 8.44 10.12
N GLY A 75 -4.85 8.55 8.80
CA GLY A 75 -5.21 9.79 8.08
C GLY A 75 -4.04 10.77 7.90
N VAL A 76 -2.84 10.43 8.38
CA VAL A 76 -1.66 11.29 8.31
C VAL A 76 -0.62 10.68 7.37
N LYS A 77 0.13 11.52 6.65
CA LYS A 77 1.31 11.09 5.87
C LYS A 77 2.52 10.99 6.79
N PHE A 78 3.49 10.17 6.43
CA PHE A 78 4.78 10.12 7.12
C PHE A 78 5.81 10.97 6.41
N ASP A 79 6.82 11.38 7.16
CA ASP A 79 8.00 12.08 6.65
C ASP A 79 9.15 11.08 6.54
N VAL A 80 9.60 10.84 5.30
CA VAL A 80 10.70 9.91 5.03
C VAL A 80 12.02 10.56 5.42
N ALA A 81 12.89 9.82 6.09
CA ALA A 81 14.16 10.32 6.61
C ALA A 81 15.38 9.84 5.82
N THR A 82 15.23 8.83 4.96
CA THR A 82 16.30 8.33 4.07
C THR A 82 15.94 8.51 2.61
N THR A 83 16.95 8.48 1.75
CA THR A 83 16.73 8.27 0.32
C THR A 83 16.09 6.90 0.11
N GLN A 84 15.18 6.84 -0.84
CA GLN A 84 14.53 5.61 -1.24
C GLN A 84 15.47 4.77 -2.12
N GLN A 85 15.53 3.47 -1.87
CA GLN A 85 16.39 2.53 -2.59
C GLN A 85 15.57 1.39 -3.21
N PRO A 86 15.87 0.96 -4.44
CA PRO A 86 15.24 -0.22 -5.02
C PRO A 86 15.46 -1.46 -4.16
N ILE A 87 14.45 -2.31 -4.05
CA ILE A 87 14.52 -3.60 -3.35
C ILE A 87 13.76 -4.68 -4.12
N THR A 88 14.32 -5.89 -4.13
CA THR A 88 13.75 -7.06 -4.78
C THR A 88 13.52 -8.19 -3.77
N PHE A 89 12.71 -9.19 -4.14
CA PHE A 89 12.42 -10.29 -3.23
C PHE A 89 13.68 -11.09 -2.88
N GLY A 90 13.80 -11.49 -1.62
CA GLY A 90 15.00 -12.15 -1.08
C GLY A 90 16.12 -11.18 -0.70
N GLU A 91 15.89 -9.87 -0.76
CA GLU A 91 16.82 -8.87 -0.24
C GLU A 91 16.44 -8.38 1.16
N SER A 92 17.46 -7.92 1.87
CA SER A 92 17.31 -7.10 3.06
C SER A 92 17.69 -5.66 2.77
N TRP A 93 17.04 -4.72 3.46
CA TRP A 93 17.47 -3.33 3.54
C TRP A 93 17.88 -3.03 4.97
N THR A 94 19.14 -2.63 5.16
CA THR A 94 19.71 -2.35 6.48
C THR A 94 19.82 -0.86 6.70
N LEU A 95 19.04 -0.33 7.65
CA LEU A 95 19.14 1.05 8.12
C LEU A 95 20.22 1.13 9.22
N PRO A 96 21.32 1.85 8.99
CA PRO A 96 22.37 2.03 10.00
C PRO A 96 21.91 2.91 11.18
N PRO A 97 22.62 2.83 12.33
CA PRO A 97 22.22 3.56 13.55
C PRO A 97 22.20 5.09 13.42
N ASP A 98 22.99 5.62 12.50
CA ASP A 98 23.19 7.06 12.28
C ASP A 98 22.21 7.67 11.25
N TRP A 99 21.26 6.88 10.75
CA TRP A 99 20.30 7.30 9.72
C TRP A 99 20.94 7.74 8.40
N THR A 100 22.17 7.32 8.13
CA THR A 100 22.66 7.34 6.75
C THR A 100 21.82 6.41 5.88
N ASP A 101 21.82 6.65 4.56
CA ASP A 101 20.99 5.88 3.63
C ASP A 101 21.23 4.38 3.80
N GLY A 102 20.14 3.63 3.98
CA GLY A 102 20.22 2.19 4.14
C GLY A 102 20.62 1.50 2.85
N VAL A 103 21.20 0.30 2.99
CA VAL A 103 21.75 -0.47 1.86
C VAL A 103 20.92 -1.72 1.63
N THR A 104 20.59 -2.00 0.36
CA THR A 104 19.99 -3.26 -0.07
C THR A 104 21.06 -4.31 -0.39
N THR A 105 20.84 -5.53 0.10
CA THR A 105 21.73 -6.68 -0.15
C THR A 105 20.92 -7.97 -0.17
N MET A 106 21.30 -8.93 -1.03
CA MET A 106 20.79 -10.29 -0.97
C MET A 106 20.98 -10.89 0.42
N ASP A 107 19.95 -11.54 0.93
CA ASP A 107 19.92 -12.08 2.29
C ASP A 107 19.22 -13.43 2.32
N GLU A 108 19.96 -14.49 2.65
CA GLU A 108 19.43 -15.85 2.74
C GLU A 108 18.34 -16.02 3.81
N THR A 109 18.23 -15.07 4.75
CA THR A 109 17.18 -15.03 5.78
C THR A 109 15.94 -14.24 5.36
N ALA A 110 16.01 -13.49 4.26
CA ALA A 110 14.84 -12.81 3.71
C ALA A 110 13.92 -13.83 3.00
N PRO A 111 12.59 -13.66 3.07
CA PRO A 111 11.67 -14.56 2.39
C PRO A 111 11.79 -14.43 0.87
N ALA A 112 11.65 -15.54 0.15
CA ALA A 112 11.72 -15.57 -1.31
C ALA A 112 10.63 -14.74 -2.02
N ASN A 113 9.56 -14.39 -1.30
CA ASN A 113 8.43 -13.58 -1.80
C ASN A 113 8.27 -12.26 -1.02
N GLY A 114 9.34 -11.75 -0.42
CA GLY A 114 9.27 -10.50 0.32
C GLY A 114 10.65 -9.95 0.64
N PHE A 115 10.67 -9.08 1.64
CA PHE A 115 11.82 -8.30 2.03
C PHE A 115 12.10 -8.46 3.52
N LEU A 116 13.33 -8.17 3.90
CA LEU A 116 13.72 -8.04 5.30
C LEU A 116 14.16 -6.60 5.60
N PHE A 117 13.40 -5.88 6.41
CA PHE A 117 13.86 -4.62 6.98
C PHE A 117 14.73 -4.92 8.20
N LYS A 118 15.99 -4.48 8.18
CA LYS A 118 16.92 -4.55 9.30
C LYS A 118 17.11 -3.16 9.89
N ASN A 119 16.54 -2.93 11.06
CA ASN A 119 16.69 -1.68 11.79
C ASN A 119 17.85 -1.79 12.78
N LEU A 120 18.96 -1.11 12.50
CA LEU A 120 20.05 -0.93 13.48
C LEU A 120 19.93 0.40 14.24
N ALA A 121 18.99 1.27 13.83
CA ALA A 121 18.66 2.50 14.53
C ALA A 121 17.73 2.24 15.72
N SER A 122 17.67 3.22 16.63
CA SER A 122 16.92 3.09 17.89
C SER A 122 15.40 3.07 17.71
N SER A 123 14.88 3.67 16.63
CA SER A 123 13.44 3.86 16.44
C SER A 123 13.13 4.17 14.97
N ALA A 124 12.78 3.16 14.16
CA ALA A 124 12.50 3.34 12.73
C ALA A 124 11.35 2.47 12.21
N SER A 125 10.64 2.96 11.21
CA SER A 125 9.67 2.21 10.41
C SER A 125 10.20 2.05 8.99
N ALA A 126 9.96 0.90 8.37
CA ALA A 126 10.11 0.75 6.93
C ALA A 126 8.92 1.38 6.22
N VAL A 127 9.17 1.97 5.05
CA VAL A 127 8.15 2.37 4.08
C VAL A 127 8.45 1.66 2.78
N ILE A 128 7.45 0.98 2.21
CA ILE A 128 7.56 0.33 0.89
C ILE A 128 6.79 1.15 -0.12
N TYR A 129 7.38 1.29 -1.31
CA TYR A 129 6.80 1.95 -2.46
C TYR A 129 6.69 0.98 -3.63
N LYS A 130 5.84 1.34 -4.58
CA LYS A 130 5.81 0.77 -5.93
C LYS A 130 5.25 1.77 -6.92
N THR A 131 5.40 1.51 -8.21
CA THR A 131 4.84 2.37 -9.27
C THR A 131 3.36 2.12 -9.46
N VAL A 132 2.55 3.16 -9.27
CA VAL A 132 1.10 3.19 -9.48
C VAL A 132 0.76 4.31 -10.47
N ASN A 133 0.08 3.98 -11.57
CA ASN A 133 -0.18 4.88 -12.70
C ASN A 133 1.08 5.59 -13.22
N GLY A 134 2.21 4.87 -13.27
CA GLY A 134 3.49 5.40 -13.74
C GLY A 134 4.19 6.37 -12.77
N VAL A 135 3.66 6.53 -11.55
CA VAL A 135 4.27 7.35 -10.50
C VAL A 135 4.52 6.49 -9.28
N GLU A 136 5.68 6.64 -8.67
CA GLU A 136 5.99 5.94 -7.44
C GLU A 136 5.12 6.43 -6.28
N ALA A 137 4.52 5.49 -5.57
CA ALA A 137 3.64 5.76 -4.45
C ALA A 137 3.98 4.82 -3.29
N PRO A 138 3.93 5.31 -2.05
CA PRO A 138 4.04 4.45 -0.90
C PRO A 138 2.82 3.55 -0.78
N VAL A 139 3.03 2.30 -0.42
CA VAL A 139 2.00 1.26 -0.34
C VAL A 139 1.97 0.53 0.99
N HIS A 140 3.00 0.71 1.82
CA HIS A 140 3.08 0.16 3.16
C HIS A 140 3.98 1.00 4.07
N VAL A 141 3.69 0.96 5.36
CA VAL A 141 4.59 1.42 6.44
C VAL A 141 4.54 0.43 7.60
N SER A 142 5.62 0.25 8.37
CA SER A 142 5.57 -0.60 9.58
C SER A 142 4.44 -0.15 10.52
N GLN A 143 3.38 -0.96 10.65
CA GLN A 143 2.14 -0.54 11.33
C GLN A 143 2.34 -0.23 12.82
N PHE A 144 3.29 -0.90 13.47
CA PHE A 144 3.61 -0.69 14.89
C PHE A 144 4.88 0.15 15.07
N GLY A 145 5.32 0.78 14.00
CA GLY A 145 6.51 1.59 14.00
C GLY A 145 6.29 2.98 14.63
N PRO A 146 7.39 3.67 15.01
CA PRO A 146 8.76 3.23 14.80
C PRO A 146 9.18 2.08 15.72
N LEU A 147 9.86 1.09 15.14
CA LEU A 147 10.26 -0.15 15.78
C LEU A 147 11.62 0.01 16.49
N PRO A 148 11.88 -0.73 17.58
CA PRO A 148 13.22 -0.83 18.16
C PRO A 148 14.21 -1.53 17.20
N PRO A 149 15.52 -1.56 17.52
CA PRO A 149 16.47 -2.34 16.75
C PRO A 149 16.05 -3.80 16.60
N GLY A 150 16.24 -4.36 15.41
CA GLY A 150 15.81 -5.71 15.07
C GLY A 150 15.44 -5.83 13.60
N SER A 151 14.62 -6.83 13.27
CA SER A 151 14.18 -7.05 11.90
C SER A 151 12.67 -7.21 11.79
N GLU A 152 12.11 -6.71 10.69
CA GLU A 152 10.73 -6.93 10.29
C GLU A 152 10.70 -7.57 8.90
N THR A 153 9.95 -8.66 8.75
CA THR A 153 9.70 -9.25 7.44
C THR A 153 8.48 -8.57 6.82
N LEU A 154 8.60 -8.19 5.56
CA LEU A 154 7.57 -7.50 4.80
C LEU A 154 7.25 -8.34 3.55
N THR A 155 6.04 -8.90 3.48
CA THR A 155 5.64 -9.81 2.39
C THR A 155 4.46 -9.18 1.64
N PRO A 156 4.68 -8.59 0.46
CA PRO A 156 3.58 -8.18 -0.40
C PRO A 156 2.66 -9.35 -0.72
N LYS A 157 1.37 -9.06 -0.85
CA LYS A 157 0.35 -9.99 -1.34
C LYS A 157 -0.19 -9.49 -2.67
N PRO A 158 -0.60 -10.38 -3.57
CA PRO A 158 -1.30 -9.99 -4.79
C PRO A 158 -2.75 -9.58 -4.49
N LEU A 159 -2.96 -8.80 -3.44
CA LEU A 159 -4.26 -8.29 -3.02
C LEU A 159 -4.28 -6.78 -3.16
N ALA A 160 -5.35 -6.28 -3.78
CA ALA A 160 -5.64 -4.85 -3.82
C ALA A 160 -6.99 -4.58 -3.14
N ALA A 161 -7.02 -3.56 -2.28
CA ALA A 161 -8.23 -3.11 -1.59
C ALA A 161 -8.73 -1.80 -2.19
N VAL A 162 -10.01 -1.72 -2.47
CA VAL A 162 -10.70 -0.53 -2.99
C VAL A 162 -11.81 -0.12 -2.03
N TRP A 163 -11.91 1.16 -1.73
CA TRP A 163 -12.98 1.71 -0.89
C TRP A 163 -13.15 3.22 -1.14
N PHE A 164 -14.14 3.82 -0.48
CA PHE A 164 -14.35 5.27 -0.46
C PHE A 164 -14.05 5.84 0.93
N GLN A 165 -13.47 7.03 1.02
CA GLN A 165 -13.38 7.73 2.30
C GLN A 165 -13.25 9.25 2.09
N PRO A 166 -13.64 10.07 3.09
CA PRO A 166 -13.43 11.52 3.02
C PRO A 166 -11.95 11.87 3.16
N SER A 167 -11.55 12.99 2.55
CA SER A 167 -10.20 13.57 2.69
C SER A 167 -9.05 12.58 2.44
N ALA A 168 -9.26 11.61 1.55
CA ALA A 168 -8.24 10.63 1.22
C ALA A 168 -7.11 11.24 0.39
N GLU A 169 -5.88 10.93 0.77
CA GLU A 169 -4.70 11.35 0.04
C GLU A 169 -3.77 10.16 -0.17
N THR A 170 -3.16 10.07 -1.35
CA THR A 170 -2.08 9.11 -1.60
C THR A 170 -0.96 9.32 -0.56
N GLY A 171 -0.51 8.23 0.05
CA GLY A 171 0.49 8.19 1.12
C GLY A 171 -0.04 8.41 2.53
N ALA A 172 -1.34 8.67 2.72
CA ALA A 172 -1.90 8.71 4.05
C ALA A 172 -2.01 7.29 4.64
N MET A 173 -1.69 7.16 5.93
CA MET A 173 -1.77 5.91 6.67
C MET A 173 -3.21 5.54 7.01
N VAL A 174 -3.50 4.25 7.13
CA VAL A 174 -4.85 3.70 7.34
C VAL A 174 -4.83 2.61 8.39
N ASP A 175 -5.41 2.86 9.57
CA ASP A 175 -5.50 1.82 10.62
C ASP A 175 -6.66 0.85 10.39
N LYS A 176 -7.80 1.41 10.00
CA LYS A 176 -9.05 0.69 9.80
C LYS A 176 -9.80 1.29 8.63
N ILE A 177 -10.08 0.44 7.64
CA ILE A 177 -11.02 0.77 6.59
C ILE A 177 -12.41 0.56 7.21
N HIS A 178 -12.98 1.65 7.74
CA HIS A 178 -14.29 1.64 8.40
C HIS A 178 -15.47 1.68 7.41
N ASP A 179 -15.22 1.45 6.12
CA ASP A 179 -16.23 1.58 5.09
C ASP A 179 -16.81 0.22 4.70
N SER A 180 -18.15 0.13 4.70
CA SER A 180 -18.91 -0.96 4.10
C SER A 180 -18.64 -1.15 2.60
N SER A 181 -18.03 -0.16 1.95
CA SER A 181 -17.56 -0.23 0.58
C SER A 181 -16.20 -0.91 0.41
N LEU A 182 -15.57 -1.47 1.44
CA LEU A 182 -14.33 -2.22 1.23
C LEU A 182 -14.55 -3.41 0.30
N LYS A 183 -13.81 -3.45 -0.81
CA LYS A 183 -13.66 -4.60 -1.69
C LYS A 183 -12.19 -4.98 -1.78
N VAL A 184 -11.89 -6.22 -1.45
CA VAL A 184 -10.57 -6.82 -1.68
C VAL A 184 -10.64 -7.67 -2.95
N LEU A 185 -9.63 -7.54 -3.80
CA LEU A 185 -9.47 -8.25 -5.07
C LEU A 185 -8.17 -9.03 -5.04
N ASP A 186 -8.21 -10.24 -5.59
CA ASP A 186 -7.08 -11.16 -5.67
C ASP A 186 -6.53 -11.23 -7.10
N PHE A 187 -5.25 -10.95 -7.26
CA PHE A 187 -4.49 -10.90 -8.50
C PHE A 187 -3.45 -12.03 -8.60
N GLU A 188 -3.51 -13.08 -7.76
CA GLU A 188 -2.55 -14.20 -7.79
C GLU A 188 -2.45 -14.82 -9.19
N ASP A 189 -3.59 -15.12 -9.82
CA ASP A 189 -3.66 -15.80 -11.13
C ASP A 189 -4.09 -14.88 -12.29
N VAL A 190 -4.35 -13.60 -12.01
CA VAL A 190 -4.86 -12.64 -13.00
C VAL A 190 -4.17 -11.30 -12.90
N THR A 191 -3.92 -10.66 -14.04
CA THR A 191 -3.31 -9.33 -14.09
C THR A 191 -4.33 -8.20 -14.23
N SER A 192 -5.61 -8.52 -14.43
CA SER A 192 -6.64 -7.51 -14.61
C SER A 192 -7.93 -7.90 -13.91
N HIS A 193 -8.55 -6.90 -13.25
CA HIS A 193 -9.92 -6.97 -12.75
C HIS A 193 -10.75 -5.84 -13.34
N GLU A 194 -12.04 -6.10 -13.52
CA GLU A 194 -13.05 -5.06 -13.69
C GLU A 194 -14.08 -5.15 -12.56
N ILE A 195 -14.38 -4.02 -11.92
CA ILE A 195 -15.36 -3.93 -10.85
C ILE A 195 -16.35 -2.80 -11.11
N GLU A 196 -17.57 -2.99 -10.62
CA GLU A 196 -18.62 -1.97 -10.67
C GLU A 196 -19.17 -1.70 -9.26
N TYR A 197 -19.26 -0.42 -8.89
CA TYR A 197 -20.03 0.02 -7.73
C TYR A 197 -21.43 0.44 -8.17
N GLY A 198 -22.38 -0.46 -7.99
CA GLY A 198 -23.73 -0.32 -8.50
C GLY A 198 -24.63 0.62 -7.67
N PRO A 199 -25.85 0.90 -8.15
CA PRO A 199 -26.81 1.77 -7.48
C PRO A 199 -27.31 1.22 -6.12
N SER A 200 -27.11 -0.08 -5.86
CA SER A 200 -27.37 -0.72 -4.57
C SER A 200 -26.35 -0.36 -3.47
N GLY A 201 -25.25 0.32 -3.83
CA GLY A 201 -24.20 0.67 -2.88
C GLY A 201 -23.24 -0.48 -2.59
N SER A 202 -23.00 -1.36 -3.55
CA SER A 202 -22.14 -2.55 -3.40
C SER A 202 -21.25 -2.76 -4.62
N TRP A 203 -20.09 -3.37 -4.39
CA TRP A 203 -19.17 -3.78 -5.45
C TRP A 203 -19.56 -5.13 -6.06
N THR A 204 -19.49 -5.22 -7.38
CA THR A 204 -19.54 -6.47 -8.15
C THR A 204 -18.29 -6.61 -8.99
N VAL A 205 -17.79 -7.84 -9.16
CA VAL A 205 -16.77 -8.14 -10.18
C VAL A 205 -17.52 -8.31 -11.49
N VAL A 206 -16.99 -7.72 -12.56
CA VAL A 206 -17.52 -7.85 -13.91
C VAL A 206 -16.61 -8.84 -14.64
N ASP A 207 -17.17 -9.98 -15.02
CA ASP A 207 -16.48 -11.00 -15.82
C ASP A 207 -16.28 -10.53 -17.28
#